data_AF-A0A933QXR3-F1
#
_entry.id   AF-A0A933QXR3-F1
#
_cell.length_a   1.000
_cell.length_b   1.000
_cell.length_c   1.000
_cell.angle_alpha   90.00
_cell.angle_beta   90.00
_cell.angle_gamma   90.00
#
_symmetry.space_group_name_H-M   'P 1'
#
loop_
_entity.id
_entity.type
_entity.pdbx_description
1 polymer ?
#
loop_
_entity_poly.entity_id
_entity_poly.type
_entity_poly.pdbx_seq_one_letter_code
_entity_poly.pdbx_strand_id
1 'polypeptide(L)'
;DAQIDAGSDSENDLPVFGVANLVEPGTLETEALAETGTPGLTLFLQLPGPLRPVQAFDLFVGTAQQLAARLDGELRDKNRNVLSRQLLEHLRDDIQQYERRLRLPTRA
;
A
#
# COMPACT_ATOMS: atom_id res chain seq x y z
N ASP A 1 -23.35 -22.85 28.76
CA ASP A 1 -22.87 -22.69 27.38
C ASP A 1 -23.04 -21.27 26.89
N ALA A 2 -21.91 -20.63 26.57
CA ALA A 2 -21.70 -19.60 25.53
C ALA A 2 -20.56 -18.68 25.98
N GLN A 3 -19.33 -19.17 25.79
CA GLN A 3 -18.11 -18.36 25.79
C GLN A 3 -18.24 -17.33 24.65
N ILE A 4 -18.36 -16.04 24.98
CA ILE A 4 -18.14 -14.99 23.99
C ILE A 4 -16.63 -14.85 23.87
N ASP A 5 -16.10 -15.45 22.81
CA ASP A 5 -14.72 -15.28 22.34
C ASP A 5 -14.56 -13.84 21.88
N ALA A 6 -14.18 -12.96 22.81
CA ALA A 6 -13.70 -11.63 22.50
C ALA A 6 -12.39 -11.83 21.74
N GLY A 7 -12.47 -11.72 20.41
CA GLY A 7 -11.33 -11.79 19.51
C GLY A 7 -10.17 -10.98 20.07
N SER A 8 -9.08 -11.66 20.31
CA SER A 8 -7.80 -11.08 20.66
C SER A 8 -7.28 -10.29 19.47
N ASP A 9 -7.73 -9.04 19.34
CA ASP A 9 -7.11 -8.05 18.44
C ASP A 9 -5.68 -7.85 18.93
N SER A 10 -4.78 -8.54 18.22
CA SER A 10 -3.39 -8.68 18.59
C SER A 10 -2.70 -7.31 18.42
N GLU A 11 -2.06 -6.83 19.49
CA GLU A 11 -1.25 -5.60 19.56
C GLU A 11 -0.02 -5.58 18.61
N ASN A 12 -0.06 -6.26 17.46
CA ASN A 12 1.06 -6.38 16.51
C ASN A 12 0.70 -6.28 15.02
N ASP A 13 -0.55 -5.98 14.65
CA ASP A 13 -0.90 -5.82 13.23
C ASP A 13 -0.62 -4.40 12.73
N LEU A 14 0.67 -4.09 12.59
CA LEU A 14 1.10 -2.81 12.00
C LEU A 14 0.67 -2.77 10.52
N PRO A 15 0.17 -1.63 10.04
CA PRO A 15 -0.25 -1.51 8.65
C PRO A 15 0.95 -1.66 7.70
N VAL A 16 0.78 -2.44 6.64
CA VAL A 16 1.81 -2.63 5.62
C VAL A 16 1.91 -1.43 4.69
N PHE A 17 0.77 -0.86 4.29
CA PHE A 17 0.66 0.30 3.40
C PHE A 17 -0.59 1.10 3.72
N GLY A 18 -0.63 2.35 3.26
CA GLY A 18 -1.75 3.26 3.44
C GLY A 18 -2.50 3.53 2.14
N VAL A 19 -3.77 3.92 2.29
CA VAL A 19 -4.64 4.38 1.20
C VAL A 19 -5.27 5.69 1.64
N ALA A 20 -5.33 6.66 0.73
CA ALA A 20 -5.94 7.96 0.93
C ALA A 20 -6.82 8.33 -0.26
N ASN A 21 -7.76 9.25 -0.04
CA ASN A 21 -8.54 9.85 -1.11
C ASN A 21 -7.63 10.78 -1.96
N LEU A 22 -7.84 10.83 -3.27
CA LEU A 22 -7.16 11.78 -4.14
C LEU A 22 -7.62 13.23 -3.90
N VAL A 23 -8.84 13.41 -3.40
CA VAL A 23 -9.42 14.73 -3.10
C VAL A 23 -9.06 15.17 -1.68
N GLU A 24 -8.68 16.43 -1.51
CA GLU A 24 -8.46 17.03 -0.18
C GLU A 24 -9.75 16.98 0.65
N PRO A 25 -9.68 16.60 1.94
CA PRO A 25 -8.49 16.51 2.80
C PRO A 25 -7.72 15.18 2.75
N GLY A 26 -8.06 14.26 1.84
CA GLY A 26 -7.42 12.94 1.71
C GLY A 26 -8.06 11.85 2.59
N THR A 27 -9.10 12.18 3.35
CA THR A 27 -9.84 11.23 4.19
C THR A 27 -10.79 10.38 3.36
N LEU A 28 -10.94 9.11 3.78
CA LEU A 28 -11.85 8.15 3.18
C LEU A 28 -13.05 7.98 4.11
N GLU A 29 -14.06 8.83 3.94
CA GLU A 29 -15.32 8.75 4.66
C GLU A 29 -16.28 7.82 3.90
N THR A 30 -16.77 6.77 4.57
CA THR A 30 -17.54 5.70 3.91
C THR A 30 -18.87 6.22 3.38
N GLU A 31 -19.56 7.07 4.14
CA GLU A 31 -20.83 7.68 3.72
C GLU A 31 -20.64 8.58 2.49
N ALA A 32 -19.62 9.44 2.51
CA ALA A 32 -19.33 10.35 1.40
C ALA A 32 -18.94 9.59 0.12
N LEU A 33 -18.13 8.52 0.25
CA LEU A 33 -17.76 7.66 -0.86
C LEU A 33 -18.96 6.91 -1.45
N ALA A 34 -19.92 6.49 -0.61
CA ALA A 34 -21.12 5.81 -1.08
C ALA A 34 -22.05 6.75 -1.86
N GLU A 35 -22.13 8.02 -1.47
CA GLU A 35 -23.00 9.01 -2.12
C GLU A 35 -22.36 9.66 -3.35
N THR A 36 -21.08 10.04 -3.26
CA THR A 36 -20.41 10.88 -4.26
C THR A 36 -19.30 10.17 -5.04
N GLY A 37 -18.84 9.02 -4.55
CA GLY A 37 -17.66 8.34 -5.08
C GLY A 37 -16.37 9.09 -4.78
N THR A 38 -15.29 8.66 -5.42
CA THR A 38 -14.02 9.39 -5.43
C THR A 38 -13.44 9.41 -6.84
N PRO A 39 -12.87 10.53 -7.30
CA PRO A 39 -12.18 10.57 -8.59
C PRO A 39 -10.88 9.75 -8.61
N GLY A 40 -10.37 9.30 -7.44
CA GLY A 40 -9.22 8.43 -7.39
C GLY A 40 -8.74 8.12 -5.98
N LEU A 41 -7.92 7.08 -5.87
CA LEU A 41 -7.27 6.69 -4.63
C LEU A 41 -5.75 6.87 -4.78
N THR A 42 -5.12 7.31 -3.69
CA THR A 42 -3.66 7.37 -3.57
C THR A 42 -3.21 6.25 -2.64
N LEU A 43 -2.38 5.34 -3.12
CA LEU A 43 -1.76 4.31 -2.30
C LEU A 43 -0.30 4.67 -2.04
N PHE A 44 0.18 4.42 -0.83
CA PHE A 44 1.58 4.67 -0.47
C PHE A 44 2.13 3.57 0.44
N LEU A 45 3.40 3.24 0.24
CA LEU A 45 4.14 2.24 1.01
C LEU A 45 5.28 2.93 1.76
N GLN A 46 5.35 2.73 3.08
CA GLN A 46 6.43 3.26 3.90
C GLN A 46 7.39 2.14 4.30
N LEU A 47 8.69 2.40 4.11
CA LEU A 47 9.76 1.46 4.45
C LEU A 47 10.77 2.15 5.39
N PRO A 48 11.24 1.46 6.45
CA PRO A 48 10.93 0.08 6.81
C PRO A 48 9.55 -0.05 7.45
N GLY A 49 8.87 -1.17 7.18
CA GLY A 49 7.57 -1.51 7.76
C GLY A 49 7.60 -2.88 8.45
N PRO A 50 6.44 -3.42 8.82
CA PRO A 50 6.35 -4.73 9.49
C PRO A 50 6.76 -5.91 8.62
N LEU A 51 6.71 -5.75 7.29
CA LEU A 51 7.13 -6.75 6.33
C LEU A 51 8.48 -6.40 5.70
N ARG A 52 9.15 -7.43 5.15
CA ARG A 52 10.37 -7.22 4.35
C ARG A 52 10.06 -6.31 3.16
N PRO A 53 10.93 -5.34 2.82
CA PRO A 53 10.64 -4.33 1.80
C PRO A 53 10.12 -4.90 0.47
N VAL A 54 10.74 -5.96 -0.05
CA VAL A 54 10.33 -6.60 -1.31
C VAL A 54 8.96 -7.26 -1.18
N GLN A 55 8.67 -7.91 -0.04
CA GLN A 55 7.37 -8.54 0.20
C GLN A 55 6.26 -7.49 0.33
N ALA A 56 6.53 -6.40 1.04
CA ALA A 56 5.60 -5.29 1.19
C ALA A 56 5.28 -4.66 -0.18
N PHE A 57 6.29 -4.52 -1.06
CA PHE A 57 6.12 -4.01 -2.42
C PHE A 57 5.30 -4.95 -3.31
N ASP A 58 5.61 -6.24 -3.31
CA ASP A 58 4.87 -7.22 -4.13
C ASP A 58 3.39 -7.27 -3.70
N LEU A 59 3.10 -7.20 -2.39
CA LEU A 59 1.74 -7.10 -1.87
C LEU A 59 1.06 -5.77 -2.25
N PHE A 60 1.79 -4.65 -2.15
CA PHE A 60 1.31 -3.32 -2.50
C PHE A 60 0.90 -3.23 -3.98
N VAL A 61 1.76 -3.69 -4.89
CA VAL A 61 1.49 -3.68 -6.33
C VAL A 61 0.32 -4.61 -6.68
N GLY A 62 0.30 -5.82 -6.11
CA GLY A 62 -0.80 -6.76 -6.32
C GLY A 62 -2.14 -6.20 -5.86
N THR A 63 -2.18 -5.55 -4.70
CA THR A 63 -3.39 -4.92 -4.17
C THR A 63 -3.82 -3.74 -5.04
N ALA A 64 -2.89 -2.88 -5.47
CA ALA A 64 -3.17 -1.75 -6.34
C ALA A 64 -3.79 -2.23 -7.68
N GLN A 65 -3.23 -3.28 -8.30
CA GLN A 65 -3.74 -3.85 -9.54
C GLN A 65 -5.14 -4.44 -9.37
N GLN A 66 -5.39 -5.14 -8.27
CA GLN A 66 -6.72 -5.67 -7.96
C GLN A 66 -7.74 -4.55 -7.73
N LEU A 67 -7.37 -3.49 -7.03
CA LEU A 67 -8.24 -2.33 -6.81
C LEU A 67 -8.58 -1.64 -8.13
N ALA A 68 -7.58 -1.40 -8.98
CA ALA A 68 -7.79 -0.84 -10.31
C ALA A 68 -8.75 -1.69 -11.15
N ALA A 69 -8.57 -3.02 -11.17
CA ALA A 69 -9.46 -3.92 -11.89
C ALA A 69 -10.90 -3.94 -11.32
N ARG A 70 -11.06 -3.83 -10.00
CA ARG A 70 -12.39 -3.84 -9.34
C ARG A 70 -13.14 -2.52 -9.49
N LEU A 71 -12.42 -1.41 -9.62
CA LEU A 71 -12.99 -0.07 -9.73
C LEU A 71 -13.05 0.43 -11.19
N ASP A 72 -12.69 -0.42 -12.15
CA ASP A 72 -12.54 -0.07 -13.57
C ASP A 72 -11.63 1.17 -13.76
N GLY A 73 -10.58 1.24 -12.94
CA GLY A 73 -9.64 2.35 -12.86
C GLY A 73 -8.28 2.05 -13.50
N GLU A 74 -7.50 3.11 -13.73
CA GLU A 74 -6.13 3.01 -14.22
C GLU A 74 -5.13 3.29 -13.11
N LEU A 75 -4.11 2.44 -12.98
CA LEU A 75 -2.98 2.75 -12.13
C LEU A 75 -2.13 3.84 -12.75
N ARG A 76 -1.84 4.88 -11.96
CA ARG A 76 -1.02 6.02 -12.37
C ARG A 76 0.14 6.25 -11.43
N ASP A 77 1.23 6.77 -11.98
CA ASP A 77 2.37 7.22 -11.20
C ASP A 77 2.14 8.61 -10.58
N LYS A 78 3.11 9.11 -9.82
CA LYS A 78 3.08 10.45 -9.20
C LYS A 78 2.96 11.61 -10.20
N ASN A 79 3.31 11.37 -11.47
CA ASN A 79 3.21 12.32 -12.57
C ASN A 79 1.88 12.17 -13.35
N ARG A 80 0.96 11.31 -12.88
CA ARG A 80 -0.32 10.96 -13.52
C ARG A 80 -0.17 10.26 -14.88
N ASN A 81 1.00 9.67 -15.15
CA ASN A 81 1.19 8.79 -16.31
C ASN A 81 0.69 7.39 -15.97
N VAL A 82 0.25 6.65 -16.98
CA VAL A 82 -0.09 5.23 -16.83
C VAL A 82 1.12 4.49 -16.26
N LEU A 83 0.88 3.71 -15.21
CA LEU A 83 1.92 2.95 -14.53
C LEU A 83 2.51 1.92 -15.50
N SER A 84 3.75 2.14 -15.91
CA SER A 84 4.44 1.22 -16.81
C SER A 84 5.04 0.05 -16.03
N ARG A 85 5.11 -1.11 -16.69
CA ARG A 85 5.81 -2.27 -16.14
C ARG A 85 7.28 -1.97 -15.84
N GLN A 86 7.93 -1.18 -16.69
CA GLN A 86 9.32 -0.76 -16.49
C GLN A 86 9.50 0.05 -15.21
N LEU A 87 8.56 0.94 -14.88
CA LEU A 87 8.61 1.70 -13.63
C LEU A 87 8.45 0.78 -12.42
N LEU A 88 7.53 -0.19 -12.47
CA LEU A 88 7.36 -1.18 -11.40
C LEU A 88 8.62 -2.02 -11.17
N GLU A 89 9.25 -2.49 -12.25
CA GLU A 89 10.51 -3.24 -12.18
C GLU A 89 11.63 -2.37 -11.58
N HIS A 90 11.75 -1.12 -12.02
CA HIS A 90 12.72 -0.17 -11.48
C HIS A 90 12.52 0.08 -9.97
N LEU A 91 11.27 0.32 -9.53
CA LEU A 91 10.95 0.51 -8.12
C LEU A 91 11.26 -0.75 -7.29
N ARG A 92 11.02 -1.93 -7.85
CA ARG A 92 11.36 -3.20 -7.20
C ARG A 92 12.86 -3.33 -6.99
N ASP A 93 13.66 -2.98 -7.99
CA ASP A 93 15.12 -3.03 -7.92
C ASP A 93 15.66 -2.05 -6.87
N ASP A 94 15.11 -0.84 -6.79
CA ASP A 94 15.47 0.16 -5.77
C ASP A 94 15.16 -0.35 -4.36
N ILE A 95 14.01 -1.00 -4.17
CA ILE A 95 13.60 -1.59 -2.90
C ILE A 95 14.50 -2.77 -2.52
N GLN A 96 14.90 -3.60 -3.48
CA GLN A 96 15.87 -4.67 -3.24
C GLN A 96 17.25 -4.10 -2.83
N GLN A 97 17.70 -3.03 -3.48
CA GLN A 97 18.94 -2.34 -3.09
C GLN A 97 18.83 -1.75 -1.68
N TYR A 98 17.70 -1.13 -1.36
CA TYR A 98 17.40 -0.62 -0.02
C TYR A 98 17.43 -1.74 1.04
N GLU A 99 16.78 -2.88 0.78
CA GLU A 99 16.80 -4.05 1.67
C GLU A 99 18.22 -4.58 1.89
N ARG A 100 19.05 -4.64 0.83
CA ARG A 100 20.45 -5.04 0.97
C ARG A 100 21.23 -4.10 1.89
N ARG A 101 21.01 -2.78 1.79
CA ARG A 101 21.65 -1.77 2.66
C ARG A 101 21.23 -1.91 4.12
N LEU A 102 19.97 -2.22 4.39
CA LEU A 102 19.46 -2.47 5.74
C LEU A 102 20.10 -3.68 6.42
N ARG A 103 20.51 -4.68 5.64
CA ARG A 103 21.10 -5.93 6.15
C ARG A 103 22.61 -5.88 6.34
N LEU A 104 23.27 -4.81 5.90
CA LEU A 104 24.69 -4.63 6.18
C LEU A 104 24.83 -4.26 7.66
N PRO A 105 25.51 -5.06 8.49
CA PRO A 105 25.86 -4.60 9.82
C PRO A 105 26.72 -3.35 9.63
N THR A 106 26.31 -2.24 10.24
CA THR A 106 27.21 -1.10 10.45
C THR A 106 28.43 -1.67 11.15
N ARG A 107 29.54 -1.83 10.42
CA ARG A 107 30.82 -2.20 11.01
C ARG A 107 31.23 -1.01 11.88
N ALA A 108 30.95 -1.14 13.17
CA ALA A 108 31.58 -0.36 14.23
C ALA A 108 33.01 -0.89 14.44
#